data_AF-A0A962VUQ2-F1
#
_entry.id   AF-A0A962VUQ2-F1
#
_cell.length_a   1.000
_cell.length_b   1.000
_cell.length_c   1.000
_cell.angle_alpha   90.00
_cell.angle_beta   90.00
_cell.angle_gamma   90.00
#
_symmetry.space_group_name_H-M   'P 1'
#
loop_
_entity.id
_entity.type
_entity.pdbx_description
1 polymer ?
#
loop_
_entity_poly.entity_id
_entity_poly.type
_entity_poly.pdbx_seq_one_letter_code
_entity_poly.pdbx_strand_id
1 'polypeptide(L)'
;MSQAFTKAMARNIFYGGSVFFFLLFLALTFDTHNAWPDRDNRAAINDSVSHGKALWEENNCVGCHSLLGEGAYFAPELGNAFQRLGGKDGIKGFIMSRPKDGIPGRRSMPQFDFSPEELDAIADFLEYVSGINTANWPPNIQG
;
A
#
# COMPACT_ATOMS: atom_id res chain seq x y z
N MET A 1 -28.14 -44.03 24.70
CA MET A 1 -28.30 -42.73 24.01
C MET A 1 -27.20 -42.62 22.98
N SER A 2 -27.52 -42.64 21.69
CA SER A 2 -26.53 -42.36 20.65
C SER A 2 -26.07 -40.92 20.80
N GLN A 3 -24.76 -40.68 20.85
CA GLN A 3 -24.23 -39.32 20.82
C GLN A 3 -24.60 -38.70 19.47
N ALA A 4 -25.48 -37.69 19.47
CA ALA A 4 -25.92 -36.98 18.27
C ALA A 4 -24.77 -36.21 17.58
N PHE A 5 -23.63 -36.03 18.25
CA PHE A 5 -22.42 -35.41 17.71
C PHE A 5 -21.18 -36.07 18.31
N THR A 6 -20.25 -36.51 17.47
CA THR A 6 -19.03 -37.23 17.88
C THR A 6 -17.75 -36.46 17.51
N LYS A 7 -16.63 -36.77 18.19
CA LYS A 7 -15.31 -36.21 17.87
C LYS A 7 -14.91 -36.47 16.41
N ALA A 8 -15.26 -37.63 15.86
CA ALA A 8 -14.98 -37.95 14.46
C ALA A 8 -15.76 -37.07 13.48
N MET A 9 -17.02 -36.76 13.79
CA MET A 9 -17.83 -35.81 13.01
C MET A 9 -17.19 -34.41 13.02
N ALA A 10 -16.81 -33.91 14.20
CA ALA A 10 -16.12 -32.62 14.32
C ALA A 10 -14.82 -32.59 13.49
N ARG A 11 -14.01 -33.64 13.57
CA ARG A 11 -12.76 -33.78 12.80
C ARG A 11 -13.01 -33.77 11.29
N ASN A 12 -14.03 -34.50 10.83
CA ASN A 12 -14.33 -34.57 9.40
C ASN A 12 -14.90 -33.26 8.87
N ILE A 13 -15.71 -32.54 9.66
CA ILE A 13 -16.17 -31.19 9.33
C ILE A 13 -14.98 -30.23 9.23
N PHE A 14 -14.04 -30.29 10.18
CA PHE A 14 -12.82 -29.48 10.13
C PHE A 14 -12.02 -29.75 8.85
N TYR A 15 -11.62 -30.99 8.58
CA TYR A 15 -10.82 -31.29 7.39
C TYR A 15 -11.57 -31.01 6.09
N GLY A 16 -12.84 -31.43 5.99
CA GLY A 16 -13.66 -31.21 4.80
C GLY A 16 -13.90 -29.73 4.53
N GLY A 17 -14.28 -28.97 5.57
CA GLY A 17 -14.49 -27.53 5.48
C GLY A 17 -13.20 -26.78 5.14
N SER A 18 -12.09 -27.09 5.81
CA SER A 18 -10.79 -26.47 5.53
C SER A 18 -10.34 -26.71 4.09
N VAL A 19 -10.42 -27.94 3.58
CA VAL A 19 -10.05 -28.24 2.18
C VAL A 19 -10.98 -27.51 1.21
N PHE A 20 -12.30 -27.53 1.46
CA PHE A 20 -13.26 -26.83 0.61
C PHE A 20 -12.98 -25.32 0.54
N PHE A 21 -12.86 -24.65 1.68
CA PHE A 21 -12.62 -23.20 1.71
C PHE A 21 -11.22 -22.82 1.23
N PHE A 22 -10.22 -23.68 1.43
CA PHE A 22 -8.89 -23.48 0.86
C PHE A 22 -8.93 -23.49 -0.68
N LEU A 23 -9.58 -24.50 -1.29
CA LEU A 23 -9.72 -24.56 -2.74
C LEU A 23 -10.56 -23.40 -3.29
N LEU A 24 -11.63 -23.02 -2.59
CA LEU A 24 -12.43 -21.85 -2.94
C LEU A 24 -11.59 -20.56 -2.89
N PHE A 25 -10.76 -20.39 -1.87
CA PHE A 25 -9.86 -19.23 -1.76
C PHE A 25 -8.86 -19.16 -2.91
N LEU A 26 -8.30 -20.30 -3.36
CA LEU A 26 -7.43 -20.34 -4.53
C LEU A 26 -8.17 -19.95 -5.81
N ALA A 27 -9.41 -20.42 -5.99
CA ALA A 27 -10.24 -20.05 -7.14
C ALA A 27 -10.53 -18.53 -7.17
N LEU A 28 -10.92 -17.95 -6.02
CA LEU A 28 -11.15 -16.50 -5.89
C LEU A 28 -9.86 -15.69 -6.08
N THR A 29 -8.71 -16.22 -5.64
CA THR A 29 -7.40 -15.59 -5.84
C THR A 29 -7.04 -15.54 -7.33
N PHE A 30 -7.26 -16.64 -8.06
CA PHE A 30 -7.03 -16.71 -9.50
C PHE A 30 -7.92 -15.73 -10.27
N ASP A 31 -9.22 -15.69 -9.95
CA ASP A 31 -10.17 -14.73 -10.51
C ASP A 31 -9.73 -13.28 -10.26
N THR A 32 -9.37 -12.98 -9.01
CA THR A 32 -8.86 -11.66 -8.60
C THR A 32 -7.61 -11.26 -9.39
N HIS A 33 -6.64 -12.15 -9.56
CA HIS A 33 -5.40 -11.86 -10.29
C HIS A 33 -5.64 -11.57 -11.77
N ASN A 34 -6.62 -12.24 -12.39
CA ASN A 34 -7.01 -11.96 -13.77
C ASN A 34 -7.66 -10.59 -13.95
N ALA A 35 -8.33 -10.08 -12.90
CA ALA A 35 -8.97 -8.76 -12.91
C ALA A 35 -8.00 -7.60 -12.60
N TRP A 36 -6.78 -7.87 -12.09
CA TRP A 36 -5.82 -6.83 -11.71
C TRP A 36 -5.44 -5.86 -12.82
N PRO A 37 -5.21 -6.28 -14.09
CA PRO A 37 -4.85 -5.36 -15.17
C PRO A 37 -5.82 -4.20 -15.40
N ASP A 38 -7.09 -4.38 -15.06
CA ASP A 38 -8.12 -3.34 -15.18
C ASP A 38 -8.22 -2.44 -13.93
N ARG A 39 -7.42 -2.71 -12.89
CA ARG A 39 -7.54 -2.09 -11.57
C ARG A 39 -6.26 -1.51 -11.01
N ASP A 40 -5.11 -2.13 -11.30
CA ASP A 40 -3.83 -1.83 -10.65
C ASP A 40 -3.02 -0.76 -11.39
N ASN A 41 -3.57 -0.14 -12.44
CA ASN A 41 -2.87 0.85 -13.27
C ASN A 41 -1.53 0.33 -13.84
N ARG A 42 -1.36 -0.98 -14.02
CA ARG A 42 -0.04 -1.57 -14.33
C ARG A 42 0.61 -1.11 -15.62
N ALA A 43 -0.18 -0.58 -16.56
CA ALA A 43 0.37 0.01 -17.78
C ALA A 43 1.26 1.24 -17.52
N ALA A 44 1.10 1.90 -16.37
CA ALA A 44 1.95 3.02 -15.93
C ALA A 44 3.23 2.56 -15.21
N ILE A 45 3.39 1.27 -14.91
CA ILE A 45 4.60 0.75 -14.27
C ILE A 45 5.76 0.79 -15.28
N ASN A 46 6.80 1.52 -14.91
CA ASN A 46 8.07 1.59 -15.62
C ASN A 46 9.23 1.46 -14.62
N ASP A 47 10.47 1.56 -15.09
CA ASP A 47 11.67 1.43 -14.26
C ASP A 47 11.71 2.49 -13.13
N SER A 48 11.24 3.71 -13.40
CA SER A 48 11.19 4.80 -12.41
C SER A 48 10.20 4.49 -11.28
N VAL A 49 8.98 4.05 -11.61
CA VAL A 49 7.97 3.62 -10.62
C VAL A 49 8.49 2.46 -9.77
N SER A 50 9.15 1.49 -10.41
CA SER A 50 9.72 0.33 -9.71
C SER A 50 10.86 0.74 -8.78
N HIS A 51 11.71 1.69 -9.21
CA HIS A 51 12.76 2.27 -8.38
C HIS A 51 12.19 3.07 -7.20
N GLY A 52 11.13 3.86 -7.42
CA GLY A 52 10.44 4.59 -6.37
C GLY A 52 9.82 3.67 -5.31
N LYS A 53 9.28 2.52 -5.74
CA LYS A 53 8.83 1.47 -4.80
C LYS A 53 10.00 0.89 -3.99
N ALA A 54 11.15 0.65 -4.60
CA ALA A 54 12.33 0.18 -3.87
C ALA A 54 12.79 1.21 -2.82
N LEU A 55 12.85 2.50 -3.18
CA LEU A 55 13.17 3.58 -2.26
C LEU A 55 12.16 3.68 -1.11
N TRP A 56 10.87 3.49 -1.38
CA TRP A 56 9.82 3.41 -0.35
C TRP A 56 10.10 2.32 0.70
N GLU A 57 10.56 1.15 0.23
CA GLU A 57 10.85 -0.01 1.07
C GLU A 57 12.16 0.16 1.84
N GLU A 58 13.23 0.57 1.16
CA GLU A 58 14.57 0.76 1.74
C GLU A 58 14.58 1.84 2.82
N ASN A 59 13.78 2.88 2.67
CA ASN A 59 13.67 3.99 3.63
C ASN A 59 12.55 3.81 4.65
N ASN A 60 11.87 2.65 4.64
CA ASN A 60 10.80 2.29 5.58
C ASN A 60 9.73 3.39 5.72
N CYS A 61 9.29 3.96 4.60
CA CYS A 61 8.27 5.02 4.58
C CYS A 61 6.97 4.55 5.27
N VAL A 62 6.61 3.28 5.05
CA VAL A 62 5.46 2.60 5.68
C VAL A 62 5.57 2.49 7.22
N GLY A 63 6.77 2.62 7.78
CA GLY A 63 6.99 2.64 9.23
C GLY A 63 6.47 3.91 9.91
N CYS A 64 6.20 4.98 9.15
CA CYS A 64 5.56 6.20 9.64
C CYS A 64 4.23 6.50 8.97
N HIS A 65 4.15 6.27 7.66
CA HIS A 65 2.99 6.57 6.82
C HIS A 65 2.15 5.32 6.57
N SER A 66 0.89 5.55 6.19
CA SER A 66 0.09 4.55 5.50
C SER A 66 0.14 4.77 3.97
N LEU A 67 -0.03 3.69 3.23
CA LEU A 67 -0.19 3.67 1.79
C LEU A 67 -1.40 2.80 1.46
N LEU A 68 -2.41 3.39 0.83
CA LEU A 68 -3.71 2.74 0.62
C LEU A 68 -4.36 2.28 1.95
N GLY A 69 -4.10 3.01 3.04
CA GLY A 69 -4.66 2.75 4.37
C GLY A 69 -3.90 1.69 5.18
N GLU A 70 -2.85 1.10 4.61
CA GLU A 70 -2.01 0.09 5.26
C GLU A 70 -0.64 0.68 5.63
N GLY A 71 -0.19 0.44 6.87
CA GLY A 71 1.09 0.94 7.37
C GLY A 71 0.97 1.50 8.78
N ALA A 72 1.76 2.53 9.08
CA ALA A 72 1.75 3.19 10.38
C ALA A 72 0.85 4.43 10.42
N TYR A 73 0.55 4.89 11.64
CA TYR A 73 -0.37 6.01 11.90
C TYR A 73 0.36 7.26 12.43
N PHE A 74 1.66 7.35 12.20
CA PHE A 74 2.48 8.45 12.71
C PHE A 74 2.45 9.66 11.78
N ALA A 75 2.32 9.45 10.49
CA ALA A 75 2.31 10.48 9.46
C ALA A 75 1.15 10.25 8.47
N PRO A 76 0.80 11.24 7.63
CA PRO A 76 -0.39 11.19 6.78
C PRO A 76 -0.36 10.05 5.76
N GLU A 77 -1.55 9.63 5.31
CA GLU A 77 -1.73 8.72 4.17
C GLU A 77 -1.07 9.26 2.89
N LEU A 78 -0.36 8.42 2.15
CA LEU A 78 0.40 8.81 0.96
C LEU A 78 -0.20 8.36 -0.37
N GLY A 79 -1.17 7.46 -0.39
CA GLY A 79 -1.82 6.94 -1.59
C GLY A 79 -2.55 7.99 -2.42
N ASN A 80 -2.98 9.09 -1.81
CA ASN A 80 -3.54 10.26 -2.50
C ASN A 80 -2.69 11.54 -2.32
N ALA A 81 -1.42 11.41 -1.92
CA ALA A 81 -0.54 12.56 -1.71
C ALA A 81 -0.28 13.34 -3.00
N PHE A 82 -0.26 12.66 -4.15
CA PHE A 82 -0.10 13.30 -5.46
C PHE A 82 -1.18 14.37 -5.70
N GLN A 83 -2.45 14.06 -5.45
CA GLN A 83 -3.53 15.03 -5.60
C GLN A 83 -3.46 16.14 -4.54
N ARG A 84 -3.11 15.81 -3.30
CA ARG A 84 -3.08 16.77 -2.18
C ARG A 84 -1.93 17.78 -2.28
N LEU A 85 -0.78 17.36 -2.81
CA LEU A 85 0.43 18.19 -2.89
C LEU A 85 0.58 18.91 -4.22
N GLY A 86 -0.34 18.73 -5.17
CA GLY A 86 -0.28 19.40 -6.47
C GLY A 86 0.69 18.76 -7.46
N GLY A 87 0.84 17.43 -7.42
CA GLY A 87 1.65 16.65 -8.34
C GLY A 87 3.09 16.41 -7.88
N LYS A 88 3.94 15.99 -8.82
CA LYS A 88 5.33 15.55 -8.55
C LYS A 88 6.17 16.65 -7.90
N ASP A 89 6.07 17.88 -8.41
CA ASP A 89 6.88 18.99 -7.89
C ASP A 89 6.54 19.32 -6.43
N GLY A 90 5.28 19.17 -6.05
CA GLY A 90 4.85 19.31 -4.65
C GLY A 90 5.39 18.21 -3.74
N ILE A 91 5.39 16.96 -4.20
CA ILE A 91 5.99 15.83 -3.48
C ILE A 91 7.49 16.07 -3.28
N LYS A 92 8.22 16.35 -4.36
CA LYS A 92 9.67 16.59 -4.32
C LYS A 92 10.00 17.78 -3.44
N GLY A 93 9.29 18.89 -3.61
CA GLY A 93 9.43 20.09 -2.80
C GLY A 93 9.23 19.82 -1.31
N PHE A 94 8.22 19.02 -0.95
CA PHE A 94 7.98 18.65 0.45
C PHE A 94 9.14 17.85 1.04
N ILE A 95 9.62 16.82 0.34
CA ILE A 95 10.72 15.96 0.80
C ILE A 95 12.00 16.79 0.98
N MET A 96 12.36 17.59 -0.03
CA MET A 96 13.53 18.47 0.02
C MET A 96 13.46 19.51 1.15
N SER A 97 12.25 19.97 1.50
CA SER A 97 12.06 20.97 2.56
C SER A 97 12.23 20.42 3.98
N ARG A 98 12.35 19.10 4.16
CA ARG A 98 12.40 18.50 5.51
C ARG A 98 13.73 18.85 6.20
N PRO A 99 13.70 19.48 7.39
CA PRO A 99 14.91 19.80 8.12
C PRO A 99 15.53 18.54 8.72
N LYS A 100 16.86 18.40 8.60
CA LYS A 100 17.62 17.24 9.08
C LYS A 100 17.44 16.96 10.57
N ASP A 101 17.42 18.02 11.39
CA ASP A 101 17.27 17.90 12.85
C ASP A 101 15.80 17.92 13.31
N GLY A 102 14.86 17.93 12.36
CA GLY A 102 13.43 18.04 12.65
C GLY A 102 13.02 19.45 13.10
N ILE A 103 11.77 19.56 13.56
CA ILE A 103 11.20 20.81 14.09
C ILE A 103 10.83 20.55 15.57
N PRO A 104 11.38 21.32 16.52
CA PRO A 104 11.09 21.13 17.95
C PRO A 104 9.58 21.10 18.24
N GLY A 105 9.14 20.05 18.95
CA GLY A 105 7.73 19.86 19.32
C GLY A 105 6.81 19.34 18.21
N ARG A 106 7.32 19.07 16.99
CA ARG A 106 6.54 18.53 15.87
C ARG A 106 7.07 17.16 15.44
N ARG A 107 6.15 16.25 15.07
CA ARG A 107 6.50 15.01 14.35
C ARG A 107 7.36 15.37 13.13
N SER A 108 8.51 14.73 13.00
CA SER A 108 9.51 15.09 12.02
C SER A 108 9.80 13.90 11.12
N MET A 109 9.70 14.12 9.81
CA MET A 109 10.19 13.22 8.77
C MET A 109 11.70 13.42 8.64
N PRO A 110 12.51 12.34 8.60
CA PRO A 110 13.95 12.43 8.37
C PRO A 110 14.29 13.10 7.05
N GLN A 111 15.52 13.59 6.95
CA GLN A 111 16.12 13.91 5.65
C GLN A 111 16.80 12.64 5.12
N PHE A 112 16.46 12.27 3.89
CA PHE A 112 16.97 11.07 3.22
C PHE A 112 18.11 11.37 2.24
N ASP A 113 18.33 12.66 1.94
CA ASP A 113 19.40 13.13 1.05
C ASP A 113 19.33 12.48 -0.35
N PHE A 114 18.10 12.25 -0.85
CA PHE A 114 17.85 11.66 -2.17
C PHE A 114 18.48 12.45 -3.31
N SER A 115 18.99 11.74 -4.32
CA SER A 115 19.39 12.33 -5.59
C SER A 115 18.17 12.88 -6.36
N PRO A 116 18.38 13.76 -7.36
CA PRO A 116 17.29 14.21 -8.23
C PRO A 116 16.51 13.05 -8.87
N GLU A 117 17.22 12.01 -9.30
CA GLU A 117 16.63 10.82 -9.92
C GLU A 117 15.80 10.01 -8.91
N GLU A 118 16.29 9.85 -7.68
CA GLU A 118 15.55 9.17 -6.61
C GLU A 118 14.29 9.94 -6.19
N LEU A 119 14.36 11.28 -6.16
CA LEU A 119 13.21 12.14 -5.90
C LEU A 119 12.14 12.02 -7.00
N ASP A 120 12.55 11.99 -8.26
CA ASP A 120 11.64 11.76 -9.38
C ASP A 120 11.01 10.36 -9.30
N ALA A 121 11.79 9.33 -9.00
CA ALA A 121 11.28 7.97 -8.86
C ALA A 121 10.24 7.82 -7.74
N ILE A 122 10.47 8.41 -6.56
CA ILE A 122 9.49 8.40 -5.47
C ILE A 122 8.20 9.14 -5.89
N ALA A 123 8.34 10.28 -6.55
CA ALA A 123 7.18 11.04 -7.04
C ALA A 123 6.39 10.27 -8.11
N ASP A 124 7.08 9.56 -9.01
CA ASP A 124 6.48 8.68 -10.02
C ASP A 124 5.75 7.51 -9.38
N PHE A 125 6.33 6.89 -8.34
CA PHE A 125 5.69 5.83 -7.59
C PHE A 125 4.40 6.32 -6.90
N LEU A 126 4.42 7.47 -6.23
CA LEU A 126 3.23 8.03 -5.59
C LEU A 126 2.17 8.50 -6.60
N GLU A 127 2.57 8.97 -7.78
CA GLU A 127 1.64 9.22 -8.90
C GLU A 127 0.97 7.92 -9.34
N TYR A 128 1.75 6.87 -9.59
CA TYR A 128 1.26 5.55 -9.99
C TYR A 128 0.23 5.01 -8.99
N VAL A 129 0.56 5.02 -7.68
CA VAL A 129 -0.33 4.54 -6.61
C VAL A 129 -1.65 5.32 -6.61
N SER A 130 -1.59 6.63 -6.83
CA SER A 130 -2.77 7.49 -6.85
C SER A 130 -3.74 7.22 -8.01
N GLY A 131 -3.28 6.48 -9.03
CA GLY A 131 -4.09 6.02 -10.16
C GLY A 131 -4.69 4.62 -10.00
N ILE A 132 -4.42 3.90 -8.91
CA ILE A 132 -4.98 2.57 -8.65
C ILE A 132 -6.48 2.68 -8.37
N ASN A 133 -7.28 1.76 -8.93
CA ASN A 133 -8.71 1.65 -8.64
C ASN A 133 -8.95 0.99 -7.27
N THR A 134 -9.02 1.83 -6.25
CA THR A 134 -9.21 1.49 -4.83
C THR A 134 -10.69 1.46 -4.41
N ALA A 135 -11.62 1.35 -5.36
CA ALA A 135 -13.07 1.33 -5.09
C ALA A 135 -13.56 2.54 -4.26
N ASN A 136 -13.12 3.76 -4.65
CA ASN A 136 -13.48 5.04 -4.04
C ASN A 136 -12.92 5.28 -2.63
N TRP A 137 -11.89 4.54 -2.23
CA TRP A 137 -11.09 4.91 -1.08
C TRP A 137 -9.95 5.85 -1.51
N PRO A 138 -9.60 6.91 -0.75
CA PRO A 138 -10.17 7.32 0.53
C PRO A 138 -11.45 8.17 0.41
N PRO A 139 -12.21 8.36 1.52
CA PRO A 139 -13.45 9.13 1.50
C PRO A 139 -13.30 10.60 1.08
N ASN A 140 -12.11 11.19 1.26
CA ASN A 140 -11.83 12.58 0.88
C ASN A 140 -10.31 12.83 0.66
N ILE A 141 -9.94 14.05 0.30
CA ILE A 141 -8.56 14.44 -0.06
C ILE A 141 -7.54 14.38 1.09
N GLN A 142 -7.99 14.30 2.34
CA GLN A 142 -7.11 14.21 3.51
C GLN A 142 -6.47 12.83 3.69
N GLY A 143 -6.93 11.83 2.92
CA GLY A 143 -6.48 10.43 3.07
C GLY A 143 -7.24 9.78 4.21
#